data_AF-A0A845TML6-F1
#
_entry.id   AF-A0A845TML6-F1
#
_cell.length_a   1.000
_cell.length_b   1.000
_cell.length_c   1.000
_cell.angle_alpha   90.00
_cell.angle_beta   90.00
_cell.angle_gamma   90.00
#
_symmetry.space_group_name_H-M   'P 1'
#
loop_
_entity.id
_entity.type
_entity.pdbx_description
1 polymer ?
#
loop_
_entity_poly.entity_id
_entity_poly.type
_entity_poly.pdbx_seq_one_letter_code
_entity_poly.pdbx_strand_id
1 'polypeptide(L)'
;MNNVDDNRNNESNDNDWLDLIQAALARGMTKQAIADVVGVHRTYISQAVNKCGQISEGKCSSKHLAQKVRNTLGAFACPFLTDESGQEVRITGLVCRGYAHQEMPTANPREIRHWRTCQSCPMKAVSALPPHKVGVSVKAAVVKLERRVGLERRVGLEPALPHNSHEAQQAGVIDTVTLPLSEVGAPQISKGTLT
;
A
#
# COMPACT_ATOMS: atom_id res chain seq x y z
N MET A 1 -19.81 48.94 -12.38
CA MET A 1 -20.29 47.56 -12.15
C MET A 1 -19.18 46.59 -12.52
N ASN A 2 -18.64 45.94 -11.48
CA ASN A 2 -18.08 44.58 -11.37
C ASN A 2 -17.18 44.01 -12.50
N ASN A 3 -15.94 43.68 -12.13
CA ASN A 3 -15.48 42.28 -12.15
C ASN A 3 -14.11 42.18 -11.43
N VAL A 4 -14.15 41.80 -10.16
CA VAL A 4 -13.00 41.45 -9.32
C VAL A 4 -13.26 40.04 -8.77
N ASP A 5 -13.44 39.03 -9.62
CA ASP A 5 -13.79 37.68 -9.15
C ASP A 5 -13.28 36.55 -10.08
N ASP A 6 -12.03 36.56 -10.55
CA ASP A 6 -11.49 35.42 -11.32
C ASP A 6 -9.99 35.16 -11.10
N ASN A 7 -9.53 35.09 -9.84
CA ASN A 7 -8.16 34.60 -9.57
C ASN A 7 -8.05 33.81 -8.25
N ARG A 8 -8.93 32.82 -8.06
CA ARG A 8 -8.94 31.96 -6.86
C ARG A 8 -8.45 30.52 -7.12
N ASN A 9 -8.01 30.20 -8.34
CA ASN A 9 -7.71 28.82 -8.77
C ASN A 9 -6.22 28.50 -8.98
N ASN A 10 -5.30 29.42 -8.72
CA ASN A 10 -3.84 29.20 -8.90
C ASN A 10 -3.04 29.18 -7.57
N GLU A 11 -3.73 29.02 -6.44
CA GLU A 11 -3.12 28.76 -5.12
C GLU A 11 -3.20 27.26 -4.73
N SER A 12 -3.66 26.43 -5.65
CA SER A 12 -4.10 25.05 -5.42
C SER A 12 -2.96 24.02 -5.32
N ASN A 13 -1.70 24.39 -5.56
CA ASN A 13 -0.56 23.46 -5.49
C ASN A 13 0.40 23.72 -4.31
N ASP A 14 0.47 24.95 -3.79
CA ASP A 14 1.40 25.29 -2.71
C ASP A 14 0.97 24.75 -1.35
N ASN A 15 -0.33 24.44 -1.18
CA ASN A 15 -0.91 23.91 0.05
C ASN A 15 -1.37 22.45 -0.03
N ASP A 16 -1.25 21.77 -1.18
CA ASP A 16 -1.62 20.34 -1.35
C ASP A 16 -0.98 19.42 -0.29
N TRP A 17 0.24 19.74 0.12
CA TRP A 17 0.95 18.99 1.16
C TRP A 17 0.33 19.16 2.55
N LEU A 18 -0.36 20.27 2.84
CA LEU A 18 -1.12 20.44 4.08
C LEU A 18 -2.35 19.53 4.07
N ASP A 19 -3.02 19.40 2.92
CA ASP A 19 -4.15 18.50 2.75
C ASP A 19 -3.73 17.03 2.95
N LEU A 20 -2.53 16.65 2.49
CA LEU A 20 -1.96 15.33 2.78
C LEU A 20 -1.77 15.09 4.29
N ILE A 21 -1.35 16.11 5.05
CA ILE A 21 -1.22 16.02 6.51
C ILE A 21 -2.60 15.90 7.15
N GLN A 22 -3.57 16.71 6.73
CA GLN A 22 -4.93 16.67 7.27
C GLN A 22 -5.60 15.32 6.98
N ALA A 23 -5.45 14.79 5.76
CA ALA A 23 -5.94 13.46 5.39
C ALA A 23 -5.28 12.36 6.24
N ALA A 24 -3.98 12.47 6.56
CA ALA A 24 -3.30 11.53 7.44
C ALA A 24 -3.82 11.61 8.89
N LEU A 25 -4.10 12.81 9.40
CA LEU A 25 -4.72 13.01 10.72
C LEU A 25 -6.14 12.44 10.76
N ALA A 26 -6.94 12.66 9.71
CA ALA A 26 -8.29 12.10 9.58
C ALA A 26 -8.28 10.57 9.56
N ARG A 27 -7.23 9.95 8.99
CA ARG A 27 -6.98 8.50 9.05
C ARG A 27 -6.46 8.01 10.42
N GLY A 28 -6.43 8.87 11.44
CA GLY A 28 -6.04 8.53 12.81
C GLY A 28 -4.53 8.51 13.07
N MET A 29 -3.70 9.10 12.20
CA MET A 29 -2.30 9.35 12.55
C MET A 29 -2.19 10.49 13.57
N THR A 30 -1.18 10.42 14.43
CA THR A 30 -0.85 11.55 15.32
C THR A 30 0.13 12.49 14.63
N LYS A 31 0.15 13.78 15.02
CA LYS A 31 1.16 14.75 14.56
C LYS A 31 2.59 14.25 14.77
N GLN A 32 2.84 13.50 15.85
CA GLN A 32 4.13 12.88 16.13
C GLN A 32 4.46 11.77 15.12
N ALA A 33 3.53 10.85 14.87
CA ALA A 33 3.75 9.76 13.91
C ALA A 33 4.02 10.28 12.50
N ILE A 34 3.31 11.34 12.07
CA ILE A 34 3.56 12.01 10.80
C ILE A 34 4.97 12.61 10.78
N ALA A 35 5.37 13.28 11.85
CA ALA A 35 6.70 13.87 11.97
C ALA A 35 7.81 12.82 11.91
N ASP A 36 7.63 11.66 12.55
CA ASP A 36 8.60 10.56 12.53
C ASP A 36 8.75 9.95 11.13
N VAL A 37 7.63 9.78 10.43
CA VAL A 37 7.57 9.18 9.09
C VAL A 37 8.12 10.11 8.01
N VAL A 38 7.75 11.39 8.03
CA VAL A 38 8.28 12.45 7.16
C VAL A 38 9.70 12.84 7.55
N GLY A 39 10.06 12.54 8.80
CA GLY A 39 11.37 12.75 9.39
C GLY A 39 11.72 14.24 9.51
N VAL A 40 10.85 14.92 10.26
CA VAL A 40 10.97 16.32 10.66
C VAL A 40 10.60 16.43 12.15
N HIS A 41 10.96 17.53 12.79
CA HIS A 41 10.56 17.74 14.17
C HIS A 41 9.04 17.95 14.28
N ARG A 42 8.39 17.37 15.30
CA ARG A 42 6.94 17.48 15.56
C ARG A 42 6.45 18.92 15.56
N THR A 43 7.23 19.85 16.10
CA THR A 43 6.87 21.28 16.16
C THR A 43 6.65 21.88 14.78
N TYR A 44 7.35 21.42 13.73
CA TYR A 44 7.10 21.89 12.35
C TYR A 44 5.74 21.43 11.83
N ILE A 45 5.36 20.17 12.08
CA ILE A 45 4.03 19.65 11.72
C ILE A 45 2.93 20.41 12.49
N SER A 46 3.15 20.67 13.79
CA SER A 46 2.18 21.42 14.58
C SER A 46 2.03 22.88 14.13
N GLN A 47 3.13 23.55 13.80
CA GLN A 47 3.14 24.91 13.25
C GLN A 47 2.42 24.98 11.89
N ALA A 48 2.69 24.01 11.01
CA ALA A 48 2.03 23.90 9.71
C ALA A 48 0.51 23.72 9.83
N VAL A 49 0.06 22.77 10.66
CA VAL A 49 -1.37 22.49 10.87
C VAL A 49 -2.10 23.65 11.54
N ASN A 50 -1.47 24.29 12.52
CA ASN A 50 -2.08 25.39 13.27
C ASN A 50 -1.87 26.77 12.60
N LYS A 51 -1.24 26.81 11.41
CA LYS A 51 -0.86 28.05 10.69
C LYS A 51 -0.19 29.09 11.61
N CYS A 52 0.78 28.64 12.42
CA CYS A 52 1.42 29.46 13.43
C CYS A 52 2.95 29.34 13.39
N GLY A 53 3.64 30.36 13.89
CA GLY A 53 5.09 30.40 14.06
C GLY A 53 5.87 30.70 12.78
N GLN A 54 7.12 30.24 12.72
CA GLN A 54 8.08 30.64 11.69
C GLN A 54 7.70 30.16 10.28
N ILE A 55 6.86 29.13 10.18
CA ILE A 55 6.33 28.65 8.89
C ILE A 55 5.28 29.61 8.33
N SER A 56 4.32 30.07 9.14
CA SER A 56 3.26 30.98 8.68
C SER A 56 3.75 32.41 8.51
N GLU A 57 4.76 32.81 9.28
CA GLU A 57 5.41 34.14 9.18
C GLU A 57 6.35 34.26 7.97
N GLY A 58 6.49 33.22 7.15
CA GLY A 58 7.39 33.21 5.98
C GLY A 58 8.89 33.25 6.32
N LYS A 59 9.23 33.13 7.61
CA LYS A 59 10.62 33.18 8.12
C LYS A 59 11.41 31.89 7.88
N CYS A 60 10.73 30.77 7.62
CA CYS A 60 11.35 29.50 7.25
C CYS A 60 10.76 28.97 5.93
N SER A 61 11.63 28.49 5.05
CA SER A 61 11.22 27.92 3.76
C SER A 61 10.39 26.65 3.97
N SER A 62 9.07 26.76 3.79
CA SER A 62 8.12 25.64 3.81
C SER A 62 8.32 24.69 2.63
N LYS A 63 9.06 25.09 1.59
CA LYS A 63 9.31 24.30 0.37
C LYS A 63 9.95 22.94 0.67
N HIS A 64 10.93 22.89 1.56
CA HIS A 64 11.59 21.63 1.93
C HIS A 64 10.66 20.71 2.72
N LEU A 65 9.82 21.28 3.60
CA LEU A 65 8.83 20.51 4.35
C LEU A 65 7.76 19.97 3.41
N ALA A 66 7.23 20.80 2.52
CA ALA A 66 6.26 20.43 1.50
C ALA A 66 6.78 19.29 0.62
N GLN A 67 8.04 19.38 0.17
CA GLN A 67 8.66 18.33 -0.64
C GLN A 67 8.77 17.01 0.12
N LYS A 68 9.22 17.03 1.38
CA LYS A 68 9.30 15.81 2.21
C LYS A 68 7.92 15.18 2.41
N VAL A 69 6.90 15.99 2.67
CA VAL A 69 5.53 15.52 2.86
C VAL A 69 4.99 14.89 1.57
N ARG A 70 5.14 15.55 0.42
CA ARG A 70 4.75 14.99 -0.88
C ARG A 70 5.48 13.68 -1.20
N ASN A 71 6.79 13.62 -0.97
CA ASN A 71 7.57 12.40 -1.20
C ASN A 71 7.17 11.24 -0.29
N THR A 72 6.59 11.51 0.88
CA THR A 72 6.28 10.48 1.89
C THR A 72 4.81 10.07 1.88
N LEU A 73 3.89 11.04 1.88
CA LEU A 73 2.45 10.84 1.97
C LEU A 73 1.76 10.96 0.61
N GLY A 74 2.42 11.52 -0.40
CA GLY A 74 1.89 11.62 -1.75
C GLY A 74 1.65 10.25 -2.37
N ALA A 75 0.68 10.20 -3.29
CA ALA A 75 0.30 8.99 -4.01
C ALA A 75 1.01 8.93 -5.37
N PHE A 76 1.68 7.80 -5.63
CA PHE A 76 2.44 7.55 -6.85
C PHE A 76 1.95 6.27 -7.52
N ALA A 77 1.89 6.27 -8.85
CA ALA A 77 1.57 5.07 -9.62
C ALA A 77 2.75 4.09 -9.56
N CYS A 78 2.51 2.86 -9.11
CA CYS A 78 3.53 1.82 -9.07
C CYS A 78 3.46 0.99 -10.35
N PRO A 79 4.52 0.94 -11.19
CA PRO A 79 4.48 0.21 -12.45
C PRO A 79 4.32 -1.30 -12.23
N PHE A 80 4.99 -1.88 -11.22
CA PHE A 80 4.92 -3.30 -10.94
C PHE A 80 3.52 -3.75 -10.46
N LEU A 81 2.93 -3.02 -9.52
CA LEU A 81 1.60 -3.35 -9.01
C LEU A 81 0.49 -3.10 -10.05
N THR A 82 0.71 -2.12 -10.92
CA THR A 82 -0.21 -1.84 -12.03
C THR A 82 -0.19 -2.97 -13.05
N ASP A 83 1.00 -3.46 -13.42
CA ASP A 83 1.17 -4.61 -14.31
C ASP A 83 0.52 -5.87 -13.73
N GLU A 84 0.73 -6.16 -12.44
CA GLU A 84 0.19 -7.36 -11.81
C GLU A 84 -1.33 -7.36 -11.63
N SER A 85 -1.93 -6.20 -11.39
CA SER A 85 -3.38 -6.10 -11.15
C SER A 85 -4.19 -5.80 -12.43
N GLY A 86 -3.51 -5.34 -13.50
CA GLY A 86 -4.16 -4.86 -14.71
C GLY A 86 -4.89 -3.51 -14.54
N GLN A 87 -4.75 -2.85 -13.40
CA GLN A 87 -5.36 -1.54 -13.10
C GLN A 87 -4.33 -0.59 -12.48
N GLU A 88 -4.49 0.72 -12.65
CA GLU A 88 -3.55 1.69 -12.07
C GLU A 88 -3.56 1.60 -10.53
N VAL A 89 -2.47 1.10 -9.94
CA VAL A 89 -2.32 1.01 -8.49
C VAL A 89 -1.47 2.18 -8.00
N ARG A 90 -2.12 3.08 -7.26
CA ARG A 90 -1.48 4.22 -6.60
C ARG A 90 -1.14 3.86 -5.15
N ILE A 91 0.13 3.99 -4.78
CA ILE A 91 0.65 3.73 -3.43
C ILE A 91 1.27 4.99 -2.84
N THR A 92 1.30 5.10 -1.51
CA THR A 92 1.98 6.22 -0.86
C THR A 92 3.49 6.08 -0.99
N GLY A 93 4.21 7.20 -0.93
CA GLY A 93 5.68 7.21 -0.94
C GLY A 93 6.30 6.35 0.18
N LEU A 94 5.65 6.30 1.34
CA LEU A 94 6.04 5.44 2.44
C LEU A 94 5.98 3.94 2.09
N VAL A 95 4.91 3.50 1.41
CA VAL A 95 4.76 2.11 0.95
C VAL A 95 5.74 1.81 -0.18
N CYS A 96 5.90 2.75 -1.14
CA CYS A 96 6.88 2.65 -2.21
C CYS A 96 8.31 2.45 -1.64
N ARG A 97 8.66 3.20 -0.58
CA ARG A 97 9.93 3.06 0.11
C ARG A 97 10.11 1.68 0.73
N GLY A 98 9.06 1.11 1.32
CA GLY A 98 9.06 -0.25 1.86
C GLY A 98 9.44 -1.29 0.80
N TYR A 99 8.97 -1.12 -0.44
CA TYR A 99 9.32 -2.01 -1.54
C TYR A 99 10.69 -1.72 -2.17
N ALA A 100 11.05 -0.45 -2.34
CA ALA A 100 12.22 -0.04 -3.12
C ALA A 100 13.54 -0.04 -2.34
N HIS A 101 13.48 0.16 -1.01
CA HIS A 101 14.65 0.28 -0.14
C HIS A 101 14.81 -0.87 0.87
N GLN A 102 14.00 -1.92 0.76
CA GLN A 102 14.24 -3.15 1.51
C GLN A 102 15.48 -3.90 1.00
N GLU A 103 16.04 -4.72 1.87
CA GLU A 103 17.00 -5.76 1.50
C GLU A 103 16.37 -6.72 0.49
N MET A 104 17.19 -7.33 -0.35
CA MET A 104 16.72 -8.24 -1.38
C MET A 104 15.93 -9.41 -0.73
N PRO A 105 14.66 -9.61 -1.09
CA PRO A 105 13.88 -10.75 -0.62
C PRO A 105 14.52 -12.06 -1.08
N THR A 106 14.50 -13.10 -0.23
CA THR A 106 15.14 -14.40 -0.53
C THR A 106 14.14 -15.53 -0.76
N ALA A 107 12.94 -15.44 -0.18
CA ALA A 107 11.99 -16.55 -0.16
C ALA A 107 10.88 -16.45 -1.22
N ASN A 108 10.40 -15.24 -1.53
CA ASN A 108 9.23 -15.06 -2.38
C ASN A 108 9.63 -14.58 -3.80
N PRO A 109 9.39 -15.38 -4.86
CA PRO A 109 9.75 -15.02 -6.23
C PRO A 109 9.02 -13.76 -6.72
N ARG A 110 7.80 -13.51 -6.23
CA ARG A 110 7.05 -12.28 -6.55
C ARG A 110 7.76 -11.05 -5.97
N GLU A 111 8.20 -11.13 -4.72
CA GLU A 111 8.91 -10.04 -4.06
C GLU A 111 10.30 -9.80 -4.67
N ILE A 112 10.99 -10.86 -5.11
CA ILE A 112 12.25 -10.75 -5.86
C ILE A 112 12.02 -9.98 -7.17
N ARG A 113 10.95 -10.30 -7.93
CA ARG A 113 10.60 -9.57 -9.15
C ARG A 113 10.28 -8.11 -8.86
N HIS A 114 9.44 -7.86 -7.85
CA HIS A 114 9.10 -6.51 -7.44
C HIS A 114 10.35 -5.70 -7.07
N TRP A 115 11.24 -6.25 -6.25
CA TRP A 115 12.48 -5.61 -5.85
C TRP A 115 13.38 -5.27 -7.04
N ARG A 116 13.52 -6.17 -8.02
CA ARG A 116 14.28 -5.92 -9.27
C ARG A 116 13.67 -4.77 -10.07
N THR A 117 12.36 -4.77 -10.27
CA THR A 117 11.66 -3.68 -10.96
C THR A 117 11.82 -2.36 -10.23
N CYS A 118 11.82 -2.38 -8.90
CA CYS A 118 12.10 -1.19 -8.09
C CYS A 118 13.53 -0.66 -8.30
N GLN A 119 14.53 -1.51 -8.56
CA GLN A 119 15.91 -1.04 -8.77
C GLN A 119 16.05 -0.13 -10.00
N SER A 120 15.27 -0.38 -11.04
CA SER A 120 15.22 0.42 -12.27
C SER A 120 14.09 1.46 -12.29
N CYS A 121 13.36 1.62 -11.18
CA CYS A 121 12.20 2.50 -11.13
C CYS A 121 12.61 3.98 -10.97
N PRO A 122 12.10 4.91 -11.79
CA PRO A 122 12.43 6.34 -11.67
C PRO A 122 11.96 6.94 -10.32
N MET A 123 10.92 6.38 -9.73
CA MET A 123 10.35 6.84 -8.45
C MET A 123 11.19 6.44 -7.23
N LYS A 124 12.21 5.58 -7.40
CA LYS A 124 13.09 5.15 -6.31
C LYS A 124 13.84 6.32 -5.68
N ALA A 125 14.36 7.24 -6.49
CA ALA A 125 15.09 8.41 -5.98
C ALA A 125 14.17 9.39 -5.24
N VAL A 126 12.92 9.53 -5.69
CA VAL A 126 11.93 10.46 -5.11
C VAL A 126 11.40 9.94 -3.77
N SER A 127 11.19 8.63 -3.66
CA SER A 127 10.75 7.96 -2.43
C SER A 127 11.87 7.78 -1.39
N ALA A 128 13.13 8.06 -1.77
CA ALA A 128 14.25 8.07 -0.85
C ALA A 128 14.17 9.29 0.07
N LEU A 129 13.85 9.05 1.35
CA LEU A 129 14.02 10.08 2.38
C LEU A 129 15.51 10.25 2.69
N PRO A 130 16.03 11.48 2.90
CA PRO A 130 17.39 11.64 3.40
C PRO A 130 17.54 10.90 4.74
N PRO A 131 18.70 10.28 5.02
CA PRO A 131 18.92 9.53 6.25
C PRO A 131 19.07 10.49 7.43
N HIS A 132 17.98 10.91 8.05
CA HIS A 132 18.01 11.44 9.41
C HIS A 132 17.71 10.31 10.37
N LYS A 133 18.49 10.29 11.46
CA LYS A 133 18.52 9.28 12.51
C LYS A 133 17.16 9.17 13.20
N VAL A 134 16.25 8.41 12.62
CA VAL A 134 15.04 7.99 13.31
C VAL A 134 15.22 6.51 13.61
N GLY A 135 15.59 6.21 14.86
CA GLY A 135 15.68 4.84 15.40
C GLY A 135 14.32 4.14 15.53
N VAL A 136 13.36 4.48 14.66
CA VAL A 136 12.03 3.85 14.60
C VAL A 136 12.05 2.91 13.40
N SER A 137 11.82 1.63 13.66
CA SER A 137 11.65 0.62 12.61
C SER A 137 10.51 1.03 11.68
N VAL A 138 10.86 1.58 10.52
CA VAL A 138 9.92 2.00 9.47
C VAL A 138 8.99 0.84 9.10
N LYS A 139 9.49 -0.41 9.16
CA LYS A 139 8.70 -1.63 8.96
C LYS A 139 7.52 -1.73 9.94
N ALA A 140 7.73 -1.46 11.23
CA ALA A 140 6.65 -1.53 12.24
C ALA A 140 5.62 -0.41 12.06
N ALA A 141 6.05 0.79 11.67
CA ALA A 141 5.15 1.91 11.39
C ALA A 141 4.32 1.67 10.12
N VAL A 142 4.93 1.14 9.06
CA VAL A 142 4.25 0.74 7.81
C VAL A 142 3.27 -0.40 8.04
N VAL A 143 3.67 -1.46 8.74
CA VAL A 143 2.77 -2.59 9.05
C VAL A 143 1.62 -2.15 9.96
N LYS A 144 1.86 -1.24 10.91
CA LYS A 144 0.79 -0.66 11.75
C LYS A 144 -0.12 0.28 10.96
N LEU A 145 0.43 0.98 9.97
CA LEU A 145 -0.32 1.81 9.02
C LEU A 145 -1.20 0.96 8.12
N GLU A 146 -0.67 -0.11 7.52
CA GLU A 146 -1.42 -1.03 6.68
C GLU A 146 -2.51 -1.77 7.45
N ARG A 147 -2.29 -2.15 8.72
CA ARG A 147 -3.35 -2.74 9.55
C ARG A 147 -4.46 -1.76 9.93
N ARG A 148 -4.16 -0.47 10.08
CA ARG A 148 -5.17 0.56 10.41
C ARG A 148 -5.93 1.04 9.18
N VAL A 149 -5.24 1.21 8.05
CA VAL A 149 -5.84 1.65 6.78
C VAL A 149 -6.49 0.48 6.02
N GLY A 150 -6.00 -0.74 6.21
CA GLY A 150 -6.51 -1.96 5.56
C GLY A 150 -7.81 -2.52 6.14
N LEU A 151 -8.37 -1.94 7.22
CA LEU A 151 -9.69 -2.35 7.71
C LEU A 151 -10.83 -1.87 6.79
N GLU A 152 -10.59 -0.86 5.93
CA GLU A 152 -11.62 -0.30 5.05
C GLU A 152 -11.68 -0.94 3.64
N ARG A 153 -10.77 -1.86 3.27
CA ARG A 153 -10.83 -2.61 2.00
C ARG A 153 -11.34 -4.06 2.13
N ARG A 154 -12.07 -4.37 3.20
CA ARG A 154 -12.83 -5.63 3.36
C ARG A 154 -14.35 -5.42 3.35
N VAL A 155 -14.83 -4.37 2.69
CA VAL A 155 -16.26 -4.24 2.36
C VAL A 155 -16.35 -4.15 0.84
N GLY A 156 -16.76 -5.25 0.22
CA GLY A 156 -16.75 -5.44 -1.23
C GLY A 156 -16.66 -6.90 -1.69
N LEU A 157 -16.73 -7.87 -0.77
CA LEU A 157 -17.24 -9.19 -1.10
C LEU A 157 -18.72 -9.19 -0.73
N GLU A 158 -19.58 -9.29 -1.74
CA GLU A 158 -21.02 -9.48 -1.57
C GLU A 158 -21.31 -10.54 -0.50
N PRO A 159 -22.18 -10.25 0.48
CA PRO A 159 -22.81 -11.32 1.25
C PRO A 159 -23.83 -12.01 0.36
N ALA A 160 -23.51 -13.25 -0.01
CA ALA A 160 -24.46 -14.18 -0.60
C ALA A 160 -25.75 -14.19 0.23
N LEU A 161 -26.87 -14.03 -0.48
CA LEU A 161 -28.23 -14.05 0.03
C LEU A 161 -28.54 -15.30 0.89
N PRO A 162 -29.51 -15.18 1.82
CA PRO A 162 -29.87 -16.24 2.74
C PRO A 162 -30.77 -17.28 2.05
N HIS A 163 -30.32 -18.53 2.00
CA HIS A 163 -31.24 -19.65 1.81
C HIS A 163 -31.51 -20.33 3.15
N ASN A 164 -32.75 -20.12 3.55
CA ASN A 164 -33.53 -20.63 4.66
C ASN A 164 -33.24 -22.10 5.00
N SER A 165 -33.00 -22.36 6.28
CA SER A 165 -33.06 -23.70 6.86
C SER A 165 -34.48 -23.95 7.34
N HIS A 166 -35.21 -24.85 6.69
CA HIS A 166 -36.28 -25.66 7.28
C HIS A 166 -36.78 -26.64 6.22
N GLU A 167 -36.48 -27.93 6.35
CA GLU A 167 -37.51 -28.94 6.64
C GLU A 167 -36.89 -30.32 6.79
N ALA A 168 -37.35 -31.00 7.83
CA ALA A 168 -37.07 -32.40 8.09
C ALA A 168 -37.91 -33.29 7.18
N GLN A 169 -37.42 -34.52 6.97
CA GLN A 169 -38.16 -35.80 6.95
C GLN A 169 -37.87 -36.70 5.73
N GLN A 170 -37.65 -37.97 6.11
CA GLN A 170 -37.97 -39.21 5.39
C GLN A 170 -36.95 -39.84 4.42
N ALA A 171 -36.29 -40.87 4.97
CA ALA A 171 -36.26 -42.27 4.50
C ALA A 171 -36.39 -42.54 2.99
N GLY A 172 -35.36 -43.21 2.45
CA GLY A 172 -35.41 -43.87 1.15
C GLY A 172 -34.19 -44.75 0.90
N VAL A 173 -34.36 -46.04 1.18
CA VAL A 173 -33.51 -47.16 0.73
C VAL A 173 -33.35 -47.17 -0.79
N ILE A 174 -32.12 -47.38 -1.28
CA ILE A 174 -31.68 -48.11 -2.51
C ILE A 174 -30.20 -47.75 -2.77
N ASP A 175 -29.32 -48.56 -3.33
CA ASP A 175 -29.15 -50.01 -3.49
C ASP A 175 -27.65 -50.16 -3.86
N THR A 176 -26.99 -51.20 -3.37
CA THR A 176 -25.55 -51.42 -3.57
C THR A 176 -25.29 -51.93 -4.99
N VAL A 177 -24.89 -51.05 -5.90
CA VAL A 177 -24.35 -51.47 -7.20
C VAL A 177 -22.91 -51.01 -7.37
N THR A 178 -22.04 -51.96 -7.03
CA THR A 178 -20.66 -52.12 -7.49
C THR A 178 -20.48 -51.68 -8.94
N LEU A 179 -19.58 -50.73 -9.18
CA LEU A 179 -18.99 -50.52 -10.51
C LEU A 179 -17.51 -50.90 -10.48
N PRO A 180 -17.04 -51.72 -11.44
CA PRO A 180 -15.70 -52.29 -11.44
C PRO A 180 -14.62 -51.26 -11.79
N LEU A 181 -13.52 -51.32 -11.04
CA LEU A 181 -12.24 -50.69 -11.42
C LEU A 181 -11.73 -51.33 -12.71
N SER A 182 -11.57 -50.53 -13.77
CA SER A 182 -10.87 -50.96 -14.97
C SER A 182 -9.36 -51.03 -14.71
N GLU A 183 -8.83 -52.24 -14.71
CA GLU A 183 -7.42 -52.53 -14.97
C GLU A 183 -7.05 -52.06 -16.38
N VAL A 184 -5.98 -51.28 -16.52
CA VAL A 184 -5.15 -51.26 -17.73
C VAL A 184 -3.70 -50.86 -17.40
N GLY A 185 -2.84 -51.88 -17.29
CA GLY A 185 -1.57 -51.96 -18.01
C GLY A 185 -0.41 -51.05 -17.61
N ALA A 186 0.41 -51.49 -16.66
CA ALA A 186 1.80 -51.07 -16.56
C ALA A 186 2.67 -51.86 -17.57
N PRO A 187 3.39 -51.22 -18.51
CA PRO A 187 4.42 -51.90 -19.30
C PRO A 187 5.75 -52.02 -18.53
N GLN A 188 6.41 -53.13 -18.81
CA GLN A 188 7.50 -53.76 -18.08
C GLN A 188 8.85 -53.03 -18.20
N ILE A 189 9.67 -53.28 -17.19
CA ILE A 189 11.06 -52.86 -17.02
C ILE A 189 11.94 -53.78 -17.87
N SER A 190 12.65 -53.24 -18.87
CA SER A 190 13.67 -54.01 -19.60
C SER A 190 15.01 -53.90 -18.89
N LYS A 191 15.52 -55.02 -18.39
CA LYS A 191 16.92 -55.19 -17.97
C LYS A 191 17.77 -55.60 -19.17
N GLY A 192 19.01 -55.11 -19.21
CA GLY A 192 20.12 -55.65 -20.00
C GLY A 192 20.75 -54.61 -20.93
N THR A 193 22.06 -54.55 -21.15
CA THR A 193 23.20 -55.28 -20.61
C THR A 193 24.42 -54.41 -20.91
N LEU A 194 25.30 -54.30 -19.91
CA LEU A 194 26.67 -53.80 -20.02
C LEU A 194 27.50 -54.85 -20.76
N THR A 195 28.06 -54.55 -21.94
CA THR A 195 29.44 -54.87 -22.37
C THR A 195 29.74 -54.16 -23.68
#